data_AF-A0A526R2H9-F1
#
_entry.id   AF-A0A526R2H9-F1
#
_cell.length_a   1.000
_cell.length_b   1.000
_cell.length_c   1.000
_cell.angle_alpha   90.00
_cell.angle_beta   90.00
_cell.angle_gamma   90.00
#
_symmetry.space_group_name_H-M   'P 1'
#
loop_
_entity.id
_entity.type
_entity.pdbx_description
1 polymer ?
#
loop_
_entity_poly.entity_id
_entity_poly.type
_entity_poly.pdbx_seq_one_letter_code
_entity_poly.pdbx_strand_id
1 'polypeptide(L)'
;FDASYAFGYAMAGVCALLWSSYSLLSRRFPSVPTSIVTWFCAATSALSLACHFLLEQTVLPVGIGQWLAVLGLGLMPVGAAFYAWDIGVKRGNIQVLGAASYAAPLLSTLVLISAGVAEPSLRILAACVLITGGAALAAKSLLLRRAATGEANA
;
A
#
# COMPACT_ATOMS: atom_id res chain seq x y z
N PHE A 1 9.75 -25.04 -9.78
CA PHE A 1 8.94 -24.05 -10.51
C PHE A 1 7.87 -24.82 -11.24
N ASP A 2 6.60 -24.61 -10.90
CA ASP A 2 5.47 -25.30 -11.54
C ASP A 2 4.82 -24.34 -12.53
N ALA A 3 4.69 -24.76 -13.79
CA ALA A 3 4.16 -23.93 -14.88
C ALA A 3 2.69 -23.54 -14.64
N SER A 4 1.95 -24.31 -13.82
CA SER A 4 0.57 -23.98 -13.43
C SER A 4 0.45 -22.64 -12.70
N TYR A 5 1.48 -22.18 -11.99
CA TYR A 5 1.48 -20.90 -11.29
C TYR A 5 2.00 -19.72 -12.12
N ALA A 6 2.46 -19.96 -13.36
CA ALA A 6 3.06 -18.94 -14.20
C ALA A 6 2.10 -17.76 -14.47
N PHE A 7 0.80 -18.04 -14.66
CA PHE A 7 -0.20 -17.01 -14.84
C PHE A 7 -0.34 -16.10 -13.59
N GLY A 8 -0.35 -16.69 -12.39
CA GLY A 8 -0.41 -15.93 -11.14
C GLY A 8 0.81 -15.02 -10.96
N TYR A 9 2.01 -15.54 -11.26
CA TYR A 9 3.24 -14.73 -11.22
C TYR A 9 3.24 -13.60 -12.24
N ALA A 10 2.73 -13.84 -13.46
CA ALA A 10 2.58 -12.80 -14.47
C ALA A 10 1.65 -11.68 -14.00
N MET A 11 0.49 -12.03 -13.41
CA MET A 11 -0.46 -11.05 -12.87
C MET A 11 0.11 -10.26 -11.70
N ALA A 12 0.87 -10.89 -10.81
CA ALA A 12 1.59 -10.19 -9.74
C ALA A 12 2.60 -9.18 -10.30
N GLY A 13 3.32 -9.54 -11.36
CA GLY A 13 4.21 -8.63 -12.08
C GLY A 13 3.47 -7.43 -12.69
N VAL A 14 2.36 -7.66 -13.38
CA VAL A 14 1.52 -6.59 -13.94
C VAL A 14 1.00 -5.67 -12.84
N CYS A 15 0.54 -6.21 -11.72
CA CYS A 15 0.08 -5.43 -10.56
C CYS A 15 1.20 -4.50 -10.03
N ALA A 16 2.40 -5.04 -9.83
CA ALA A 16 3.55 -4.27 -9.37
C ALA A 16 3.94 -3.15 -10.35
N LEU A 17 3.88 -3.43 -11.67
CA LEU A 17 4.16 -2.44 -12.71
C LEU A 17 3.11 -1.33 -12.76
N LEU A 18 1.82 -1.66 -12.68
CA LEU A 18 0.74 -0.68 -12.67
C LEU A 18 0.82 0.24 -11.46
N TRP A 19 1.03 -0.33 -10.26
CA TRP A 19 1.11 0.45 -9.02
C TRP A 19 2.33 1.37 -8.97
N SER A 20 3.50 0.85 -9.35
CA SER A 20 4.74 1.65 -9.40
C SER A 20 4.65 2.75 -10.47
N SER A 21 4.11 2.44 -11.65
CA SER A 21 3.91 3.42 -12.73
C SER A 21 2.94 4.52 -12.31
N TYR A 22 1.79 4.16 -11.71
CA TYR A 22 0.84 5.14 -11.15
C TYR A 22 1.53 6.08 -10.16
N SER A 23 2.31 5.54 -9.22
CA SER A 23 3.01 6.32 -8.21
C SER A 23 4.09 7.23 -8.81
N LEU A 24 4.79 6.81 -9.85
CA LEU A 24 5.83 7.63 -10.49
C LEU A 24 5.23 8.68 -11.43
N LEU A 25 4.17 8.35 -12.17
CA LEU A 25 3.50 9.25 -13.12
C LEU A 25 2.72 10.33 -12.40
N SER A 26 2.01 10.02 -11.31
CA SER A 26 1.20 11.03 -10.59
C SER A 26 2.05 12.20 -10.06
N ARG A 27 3.33 11.95 -9.75
CA ARG A 27 4.30 13.00 -9.41
C ARG A 27 4.53 14.02 -10.53
N ARG A 28 4.37 13.63 -11.79
CA ARG A 28 4.48 14.54 -12.96
C ARG A 28 3.28 15.48 -13.07
N PHE A 29 2.22 15.23 -12.31
CA PHE A 29 0.99 16.04 -12.29
C PHE A 29 0.75 16.67 -10.91
N PRO A 30 1.70 17.47 -10.36
CA PRO A 30 1.57 18.03 -9.02
C PRO A 30 0.49 19.12 -8.92
N SER A 31 0.09 19.70 -10.05
CA SER A 31 -1.01 20.67 -10.15
C SER A 31 -2.39 20.04 -10.00
N VAL A 32 -2.52 18.72 -10.18
CA VAL A 32 -3.80 18.02 -10.04
C VAL A 32 -4.12 17.86 -8.55
N PRO A 33 -5.27 18.38 -8.08
CA PRO A 33 -5.62 18.35 -6.66
C PRO A 33 -5.81 16.91 -6.18
N THR A 34 -5.39 16.62 -4.95
CA THR A 34 -5.55 15.30 -4.30
C THR A 34 -7.02 14.89 -4.19
N SER A 35 -7.97 15.83 -4.22
CA SER A 35 -9.41 15.50 -4.28
C SER A 35 -9.80 14.63 -5.47
N ILE A 36 -8.99 14.59 -6.54
CA ILE A 36 -9.17 13.69 -7.68
C ILE A 36 -9.14 12.20 -7.28
N VAL A 37 -8.47 11.86 -6.17
CA VAL A 37 -8.40 10.49 -5.65
C VAL A 37 -9.80 9.93 -5.41
N THR A 38 -10.77 10.76 -4.99
CA THR A 38 -12.18 10.37 -4.87
C THR A 38 -12.72 9.76 -6.17
N TRP A 39 -12.42 10.40 -7.30
CA TRP A 39 -12.88 9.96 -8.61
C TRP A 39 -12.17 8.69 -9.06
N PHE A 40 -10.89 8.53 -8.74
CA PHE A 40 -10.18 7.27 -9.00
C PHE A 40 -10.75 6.11 -8.17
N CYS A 41 -11.06 6.35 -6.90
CA CYS A 41 -11.72 5.36 -6.05
C CYS A 41 -13.14 5.04 -6.53
N ALA A 42 -13.91 6.04 -6.96
CA ALA A 42 -15.27 5.83 -7.49
C ALA A 42 -15.27 5.07 -8.83
N ALA A 43 -14.34 5.40 -9.73
CA ALA A 43 -14.19 4.65 -10.98
C ALA A 43 -13.75 3.21 -10.71
N THR A 44 -12.80 3.02 -9.80
CA THR A 44 -12.35 1.68 -9.37
C THR A 44 -13.51 0.89 -8.76
N SER A 45 -14.34 1.49 -7.89
CA SER A 45 -15.47 0.78 -7.28
C SER A 45 -16.52 0.36 -8.30
N ALA A 46 -16.81 1.21 -9.30
CA ALA A 46 -17.72 0.86 -10.39
C ALA A 46 -17.17 -0.29 -11.26
N LEU A 47 -15.88 -0.24 -11.61
CA LEU A 47 -15.23 -1.32 -12.35
C LEU A 47 -15.16 -2.62 -11.54
N SER A 48 -14.83 -2.54 -10.25
CA SER A 48 -14.85 -3.68 -9.34
C SER A 48 -16.25 -4.29 -9.22
N LEU A 49 -17.31 -3.48 -9.19
CA LEU A 49 -18.69 -3.97 -9.17
C LEU A 49 -19.04 -4.70 -10.48
N ALA A 50 -18.62 -4.18 -11.63
CA ALA A 50 -18.80 -4.87 -12.91
C ALA A 50 -18.05 -6.21 -12.94
N CYS A 51 -16.79 -6.23 -12.48
CA CYS A 51 -16.00 -7.45 -12.36
C CYS A 51 -16.65 -8.46 -11.39
N HIS A 52 -17.19 -8.00 -10.27
CA HIS A 52 -17.88 -8.85 -9.29
C HIS A 52 -19.04 -9.62 -9.94
N PHE A 53 -19.91 -8.94 -10.70
CA PHE A 53 -21.03 -9.60 -11.38
C PHE A 53 -20.60 -10.58 -12.48
N LEU A 54 -19.41 -10.39 -13.07
CA LEU A 54 -18.92 -11.25 -14.14
C LEU A 54 -18.11 -12.45 -13.64
N LEU A 55 -17.41 -12.31 -12.50
CA LEU A 55 -16.35 -13.22 -12.08
C LEU A 55 -16.57 -13.86 -10.71
N GLU A 56 -17.39 -13.27 -9.85
CA GLU A 56 -17.49 -13.66 -8.43
C GLU A 56 -18.90 -14.13 -8.06
N GLN A 57 -18.99 -14.91 -6.98
CA GLN A 57 -20.27 -15.21 -6.33
C GLN A 57 -20.63 -14.09 -5.35
N THR A 58 -21.87 -13.61 -5.41
CA THR A 58 -22.33 -12.54 -4.52
C THR A 58 -22.57 -13.06 -3.11
N VAL A 59 -21.72 -12.63 -2.17
CA VAL A 59 -21.86 -12.86 -0.73
C VAL A 59 -21.86 -11.51 -0.03
N LEU A 60 -22.93 -11.21 0.71
CA LEU A 60 -23.07 -9.95 1.42
C LEU A 60 -22.58 -10.05 2.87
N PRO A 61 -22.05 -8.95 3.45
CA PRO A 61 -21.70 -8.90 4.86
C PRO A 61 -22.89 -9.23 5.76
N VAL A 62 -22.67 -10.10 6.74
CA VAL A 62 -23.66 -10.55 7.72
C VAL A 62 -23.49 -9.78 9.04
N GLY A 63 -24.56 -9.13 9.47
CA GLY A 63 -24.61 -8.42 10.76
C GLY A 63 -23.88 -7.07 10.77
N ILE A 64 -24.09 -6.32 11.86
CA ILE A 64 -23.56 -4.94 11.98
C ILE A 64 -22.03 -4.90 11.99
N GLY A 65 -21.37 -5.89 12.58
CA GLY A 65 -19.91 -5.91 12.72
C GLY A 65 -19.17 -5.96 11.38
N GLN A 66 -19.64 -6.77 10.43
CA GLN A 66 -19.01 -6.87 9.11
C GLN A 66 -19.25 -5.60 8.28
N TRP A 67 -20.43 -4.99 8.39
CA TRP A 67 -20.70 -3.70 7.75
C TRP A 67 -19.86 -2.56 8.33
N LEU A 68 -19.66 -2.53 9.66
CA LEU A 68 -18.73 -1.60 10.30
C LEU A 68 -17.29 -1.82 9.82
N ALA A 69 -16.86 -3.06 9.61
CA ALA A 69 -15.56 -3.35 9.03
C ALA A 69 -15.45 -2.83 7.58
N VAL A 70 -16.47 -3.04 6.74
CA VAL A 70 -16.52 -2.49 5.37
C VAL A 70 -16.41 -0.97 5.39
N LEU A 71 -17.16 -0.28 6.27
CA LEU A 71 -17.08 1.17 6.43
C LEU A 71 -15.69 1.60 6.90
N GLY A 72 -15.10 0.91 7.88
CA GLY A 72 -13.76 1.20 8.38
C GLY A 72 -12.66 1.03 7.31
N LEU A 73 -12.75 -0.04 6.51
CA LEU A 73 -11.85 -0.27 5.38
C LEU A 73 -11.99 0.82 4.31
N GLY A 74 -13.23 1.27 4.04
CA GLY A 74 -13.52 2.35 3.12
C GLY A 74 -12.97 3.70 3.59
N LEU A 75 -13.17 4.05 4.87
CA LEU A 75 -12.78 5.35 5.41
C LEU A 75 -11.26 5.49 5.58
N MET A 76 -10.58 4.43 6.02
CA MET A 76 -9.16 4.51 6.39
C MET A 76 -8.22 3.93 5.31
N PRO A 77 -8.12 2.60 5.09
CA PRO A 77 -7.25 2.02 4.06
C PRO A 77 -7.51 2.50 2.63
N VAL A 78 -8.77 2.68 2.23
CA VAL A 78 -9.12 3.14 0.88
C VAL A 78 -9.22 4.66 0.82
N GLY A 79 -9.84 5.27 1.84
CA GLY A 79 -9.99 6.73 1.95
C GLY A 79 -8.68 7.39 2.37
N ALA A 80 -8.52 7.64 3.67
CA ALA A 80 -7.44 8.44 4.22
C ALA A 80 -6.03 8.05 3.71
N ALA A 81 -5.74 6.75 3.56
CA ALA A 81 -4.44 6.28 3.13
C ALA A 81 -4.12 6.64 1.67
N PHE A 82 -5.07 6.57 0.73
CA PHE A 82 -4.81 6.95 -0.67
C PHE A 82 -4.60 8.47 -0.83
N TYR A 83 -5.29 9.29 -0.03
CA TYR A 83 -5.06 10.74 0.00
C TYR A 83 -3.67 11.05 0.54
N ALA A 84 -3.28 10.43 1.67
CA ALA A 84 -1.96 10.57 2.24
C ALA A 84 -0.87 10.09 1.26
N TRP A 85 -1.13 9.00 0.54
CA TRP A 85 -0.23 8.47 -0.48
C TRP A 85 -0.05 9.45 -1.65
N ASP A 86 -1.13 9.99 -2.23
CA ASP A 86 -1.06 10.95 -3.33
C ASP A 86 -0.32 12.23 -2.92
N ILE A 87 -0.57 12.74 -1.71
CA ILE A 87 0.17 13.87 -1.14
C ILE A 87 1.66 13.51 -1.00
N GLY A 88 1.96 12.35 -0.42
CA GLY A 88 3.33 11.87 -0.20
C GLY A 88 4.11 11.67 -1.50
N VAL A 89 3.46 11.15 -2.53
CA VAL A 89 4.04 10.93 -3.87
C VAL A 89 4.33 12.24 -4.58
N LYS A 90 3.36 13.17 -4.61
CA LYS A 90 3.48 14.46 -5.32
C LYS A 90 4.42 15.43 -4.63
N ARG A 91 4.38 15.51 -3.29
CA ARG A 91 5.09 16.55 -2.52
C ARG A 91 6.26 16.02 -1.69
N GLY A 92 6.29 14.72 -1.41
CA GLY A 92 7.33 14.10 -0.58
C GLY A 92 8.54 13.59 -1.37
N ASN A 93 9.40 12.86 -0.66
CA ASN A 93 10.48 12.09 -1.28
C ASN A 93 9.97 10.68 -1.59
N ILE A 94 9.75 10.40 -2.87
CA ILE A 94 9.20 9.12 -3.33
C ILE A 94 10.11 7.93 -3.03
N GLN A 95 11.43 8.12 -2.97
CA GLN A 95 12.36 7.04 -2.64
C GLN A 95 12.26 6.65 -1.17
N VAL A 96 12.10 7.64 -0.28
CA VAL A 96 11.83 7.42 1.14
C VAL A 96 10.47 6.76 1.32
N LEU A 97 9.44 7.21 0.59
CA LEU A 97 8.10 6.61 0.64
C LEU A 97 8.11 5.15 0.15
N GLY A 98 8.84 4.86 -0.92
CA GLY A 98 9.04 3.50 -1.43
C GLY A 98 9.74 2.61 -0.42
N ALA A 99 10.80 3.10 0.23
CA ALA A 99 11.49 2.35 1.29
C ALA A 99 10.60 2.14 2.53
N ALA A 100 9.86 3.16 2.96
CA ALA A 100 8.93 3.07 4.07
C ALA A 100 7.79 2.07 3.82
N SER A 101 7.41 1.84 2.56
CA SER A 101 6.37 0.87 2.19
C SER A 101 6.75 -0.58 2.57
N TYR A 102 8.04 -0.88 2.68
CA TYR A 102 8.50 -2.20 3.15
C TYR A 102 8.27 -2.43 4.65
N ALA A 103 7.84 -1.41 5.41
CA ALA A 103 7.35 -1.62 6.78
C ALA A 103 5.96 -2.25 6.82
N ALA A 104 5.19 -2.22 5.73
CA ALA A 104 3.81 -2.71 5.70
C ALA A 104 3.69 -4.21 6.07
N PRO A 105 4.53 -5.13 5.53
CA PRO A 105 4.50 -6.54 5.94
C PRO A 105 4.77 -6.74 7.43
N LEU A 106 5.74 -6.00 8.00
CA LEU A 106 6.07 -6.09 9.43
C LEU A 106 4.92 -5.58 10.30
N LEU A 107 4.41 -4.38 10.01
CA LEU A 107 3.31 -3.79 10.77
C LEU A 107 2.04 -4.63 10.67
N SER A 108 1.70 -5.14 9.48
CA SER A 108 0.55 -6.01 9.28
C SER A 108 0.68 -7.31 10.08
N THR A 109 1.86 -7.94 10.08
CA THR A 109 2.13 -9.14 10.88
C THR A 109 1.97 -8.87 12.39
N LEU A 110 2.52 -7.75 12.88
CA LEU A 110 2.40 -7.38 14.29
C LEU A 110 0.94 -7.13 14.69
N VAL A 111 0.16 -6.46 13.84
CA VAL A 111 -1.27 -6.25 14.05
C VAL A 111 -2.00 -7.59 14.12
N LEU A 112 -1.76 -8.51 13.19
CA LEU A 112 -2.39 -9.84 13.17
C LEU A 112 -2.05 -10.68 14.42
N ILE A 113 -0.80 -10.64 14.89
CA ILE A 113 -0.39 -11.32 16.13
C ILE A 113 -1.08 -10.69 17.33
N SER A 114 -1.09 -9.35 17.42
CA SER A 114 -1.73 -8.63 18.54
C SER A 114 -3.24 -8.85 18.61
N ALA A 115 -3.89 -9.05 17.45
CA ALA A 115 -5.31 -9.39 17.36
C ALA A 115 -5.60 -10.87 17.63
N GLY A 116 -4.57 -11.70 17.85
CA GLY A 116 -4.72 -13.15 18.06
C GLY A 116 -5.10 -13.94 16.80
N VAL A 117 -4.96 -13.35 15.61
CA VAL A 117 -5.32 -13.97 14.31
C VAL A 117 -4.17 -14.75 13.70
N ALA A 118 -2.93 -14.41 14.04
CA ALA A 118 -1.73 -15.11 13.57
C ALA A 118 -0.87 -15.60 14.74
N GLU A 119 -0.33 -16.82 14.60
CA GLU A 119 0.63 -17.35 15.57
C GLU A 119 1.99 -16.65 15.43
N PRO A 120 2.61 -16.20 16.54
CA PRO A 120 3.92 -15.59 16.51
C PRO A 120 4.99 -16.60 16.12
N SER A 121 5.46 -16.52 14.87
CA SER A 121 6.58 -17.31 14.36
C SER A 121 7.84 -16.47 14.29
N LEU A 122 8.91 -16.94 14.95
CA LEU A 122 10.23 -16.30 14.87
C LEU A 122 10.74 -16.17 13.43
N ARG A 123 10.36 -17.09 12.53
CA ARG A 123 10.75 -17.04 11.11
C ARG A 123 10.07 -15.90 10.38
N ILE A 124 8.76 -15.71 10.60
CA ILE A 124 7.98 -14.63 9.98
C ILE A 124 8.45 -13.28 10.51
N LEU A 125 8.68 -13.18 11.83
CA LEU A 125 9.18 -11.96 12.44
C LEU A 125 10.58 -11.61 11.89
N ALA A 126 11.49 -12.58 11.81
CA ALA A 126 12.81 -12.37 11.23
C ALA A 126 12.74 -11.95 9.76
N ALA A 127 11.91 -12.60 8.94
CA ALA A 127 11.73 -12.23 7.52
C ALA A 127 11.21 -10.79 7.38
N CYS A 128 10.22 -10.40 8.18
CA CYS A 128 9.69 -9.04 8.17
C CYS A 128 10.74 -8.00 8.59
N VAL A 129 11.53 -8.29 9.63
CA VAL A 129 12.63 -7.43 10.09
C VAL A 129 13.71 -7.31 9.02
N LEU A 130 14.09 -8.40 8.34
CA LEU A 130 15.11 -8.38 7.29
C LEU A 130 14.66 -7.59 6.06
N ILE A 131 13.41 -7.76 5.60
CA ILE A 131 12.88 -7.01 4.46
C ILE A 131 12.77 -5.52 4.80
N THR A 132 12.22 -5.19 5.97
CA THR A 132 12.07 -3.80 6.43
C THR A 132 13.44 -3.16 6.66
N GLY A 133 14.36 -3.88 7.29
CA GLY A 133 15.72 -3.43 7.59
C GLY A 133 16.55 -3.20 6.33
N GLY A 134 16.46 -4.10 5.35
CA GLY A 134 17.11 -3.93 4.05
C GLY A 134 16.63 -2.68 3.32
N ALA A 135 15.33 -2.43 3.30
CA ALA A 135 14.75 -1.22 2.72
C ALA A 135 15.17 0.05 3.46
N ALA A 136 15.19 0.03 4.80
CA ALA A 136 15.64 1.16 5.62
C ALA A 136 17.14 1.47 5.39
N LEU A 137 17.99 0.44 5.28
CA LEU A 137 19.41 0.60 4.95
C LEU A 137 19.60 1.21 3.56
N ALA A 138 18.84 0.74 2.56
CA ALA A 138 18.88 1.30 1.21
C ALA A 138 18.46 2.78 1.17
N ALA A 139 17.54 3.20 2.06
CA ALA A 139 17.10 4.58 2.18
C ALA A 139 17.93 5.45 3.14
N LYS A 140 18.91 4.88 3.87
CA LYS A 140 19.68 5.58 4.91
C LYS A 140 20.36 6.84 4.39
N SER A 141 20.99 6.78 3.22
CA SER A 141 21.65 7.95 2.60
C SER A 141 20.65 9.04 2.18
N LEU A 142 19.43 8.65 1.80
CA LEU A 142 18.36 9.56 1.40
C LEU A 142 17.70 10.25 2.60
N LEU A 143 17.61 9.55 3.73
CA LEU A 143 17.11 10.08 5.00
C LEU A 143 18.14 11.02 5.66
N LEU A 144 19.41 10.61 5.73
CA LEU A 144 20.47 11.37 6.40
C LEU A 144 20.87 12.64 5.64
N ARG A 145 20.84 12.64 4.30
CA ARG A 145 21.19 13.83 3.50
C ARG A 145 20.22 15.00 3.72
N ARG A 146 18.99 14.72 4.15
CA ARG A 146 17.97 15.73 4.48
C ARG A 146 18.14 16.31 5.89
N ALA A 147 18.71 15.56 6.84
CA ALA A 147 19.09 16.08 8.15
C ALA A 147 20.23 17.10 8.03
N ALA A 148 21.28 16.77 7.25
CA ALA A 148 22.43 17.64 7.04
C ALA A 148 22.11 18.96 6.27
N THR A 149 21.08 18.95 5.40
CA THR A 149 20.62 20.17 4.72
C THR A 149 19.60 20.99 5.54
N GLY A 150 18.99 20.39 6.56
CA GLY A 150 18.14 21.09 7.53
C GLY A 150 18.94 21.85 8.59
N GLU A 151 20.09 21.31 9.01
CA GLU A 151 21.00 21.98 9.97
C GLU A 151 21.85 23.10 9.34
N ALA A 152 22.11 23.06 8.02
CA ALA A 152 22.90 24.10 7.35
C ALA A 152 22.10 25.39 7.02
N ASN A 153 20.78 25.39 7.23
CA ASN A 153 19.88 26.51 6.96
C ASN A 153 19.13 27.03 8.21
N ALA A 154 19.57 26.61 9.41
CA ALA A 154 19.12 27.13 10.70
C ALA A 154 20.26 27.92 11.35
#